data_AF-A0A7W0LJF8-F1
#
_entry.id   AF-A0A7W0LJF8-F1
#
_cell.length_a   1.000
_cell.length_b   1.000
_cell.length_c   1.000
_cell.angle_alpha   90.00
_cell.angle_beta   90.00
_cell.angle_gamma   90.00
#
_symmetry.space_group_name_H-M   'P 1'
#
loop_
_entity.id
_entity.type
_entity.pdbx_description
1 polymer ?
#
loop_
_entity_poly.entity_id
_entity_poly.type
_entity_poly.pdbx_seq_one_letter_code
_entity_poly.pdbx_strand_id
1 'polypeptide(L)'
;HGLLEHSLSVAQGVSALAATFPGIDRDVAVTGALLHDLGKIEAYEQSGGAIDLSDAGKLQGEIPLGYFRVRRTIEDIEGFPSDVAQAVLHIILSHHGKLEHGSPVVPCTREATLVHMIDNLGGTLGSFDRLEKGLADGECWTGFDRALSGSAYFAPPAAQAASEAA
;
A
#
# COMPACT_ATOMS: atom_id res chain seq x y z
N HIS A 1 7.35 -7.04 -6.82
CA HIS A 1 6.18 -6.66 -7.63
C HIS A 1 6.35 -5.22 -8.09
N GLY A 2 5.78 -4.85 -9.24
CA GLY A 2 5.77 -3.47 -9.71
C GLY A 2 4.58 -2.70 -9.14
N LEU A 3 4.50 -1.42 -9.51
CA LEU A 3 3.43 -0.51 -9.08
C LEU A 3 2.03 -1.00 -9.48
N LEU A 4 1.88 -1.51 -10.71
CA LEU A 4 0.59 -1.99 -11.21
C LEU A 4 0.09 -3.20 -10.42
N GLU A 5 0.97 -4.19 -10.18
CA GLU A 5 0.61 -5.38 -9.42
C GLU A 5 0.27 -5.02 -7.95
N HIS A 6 0.96 -4.04 -7.38
CA HIS A 6 0.66 -3.51 -6.05
C HIS A 6 -0.75 -2.89 -6.01
N SER A 7 -1.03 -1.89 -6.85
CA SER A 7 -2.34 -1.23 -6.92
C SER A 7 -3.48 -2.23 -7.16
N LEU A 8 -3.27 -3.22 -8.03
CA LEU A 8 -4.26 -4.27 -8.30
C LEU A 8 -4.50 -5.14 -7.06
N SER A 9 -3.45 -5.55 -6.36
CA SER A 9 -3.56 -6.39 -5.16
C SER A 9 -4.31 -5.67 -4.04
N VAL A 10 -4.01 -4.39 -3.81
CA VAL A 10 -4.74 -3.56 -2.85
C VAL A 10 -6.20 -3.42 -3.25
N ALA A 11 -6.48 -3.10 -4.51
CA ALA A 11 -7.84 -2.97 -5.02
C ALA A 11 -8.65 -4.27 -4.89
N GLN A 12 -8.04 -5.43 -5.14
CA GLN A 12 -8.67 -6.74 -4.96
C GLN A 12 -9.00 -7.00 -3.48
N GLY A 13 -8.06 -6.74 -2.56
CA GLY A 13 -8.28 -6.89 -1.13
C GLY A 13 -9.39 -5.97 -0.60
N VAL A 14 -9.36 -4.70 -1.00
CA VAL A 14 -10.41 -3.72 -0.69
C VAL A 14 -11.76 -4.19 -1.23
N SER A 15 -11.80 -4.66 -2.48
CA SER A 15 -13.03 -5.15 -3.11
C SER A 15 -13.63 -6.34 -2.38
N ALA A 16 -12.79 -7.29 -1.96
CA ALA A 16 -13.22 -8.48 -1.23
C ALA A 16 -13.77 -8.13 0.16
N LEU A 17 -13.15 -7.17 0.85
CA LEU A 17 -13.53 -6.83 2.22
C LEU A 17 -14.63 -5.77 2.32
N ALA A 18 -14.84 -4.95 1.29
CA ALA A 18 -15.88 -3.91 1.29
C ALA A 18 -17.27 -4.47 1.61
N ALA A 19 -17.60 -5.67 1.12
CA ALA A 19 -18.89 -6.32 1.38
C ALA A 19 -19.06 -6.82 2.83
N THR A 20 -17.96 -6.97 3.58
CA THR A 20 -17.97 -7.47 4.96
C THR A 20 -18.35 -6.37 5.96
N PHE A 21 -18.12 -5.10 5.60
CA PHE A 21 -18.37 -3.96 6.46
C PHE A 21 -19.49 -3.09 5.89
N PRO A 22 -20.65 -2.98 6.57
CA PRO A 22 -21.76 -2.16 6.09
C PRO A 22 -21.34 -0.70 5.89
N GLY A 23 -21.95 -0.02 4.91
CA GLY A 23 -21.76 1.42 4.68
C GLY A 23 -20.40 1.82 4.10
N ILE A 24 -19.70 0.90 3.44
CA ILE A 24 -18.57 1.22 2.56
C ILE A 24 -19.10 1.35 1.14
N ASP A 25 -18.86 2.48 0.50
CA ASP A 25 -19.01 2.59 -0.94
C ASP A 25 -17.85 1.84 -1.62
N ARG A 26 -18.17 0.64 -2.13
CA ARG A 26 -17.18 -0.24 -2.77
C ARG A 26 -16.52 0.44 -3.98
N ASP A 27 -17.27 1.20 -4.77
CA ASP A 27 -16.75 1.75 -6.02
C ASP A 27 -15.80 2.91 -5.74
N VAL A 28 -16.12 3.74 -4.73
CA VAL A 28 -15.19 4.76 -4.22
C VAL A 28 -13.94 4.12 -3.62
N ALA A 29 -14.09 3.09 -2.79
CA ALA A 29 -12.96 2.42 -2.14
C ALA A 29 -12.01 1.75 -3.14
N VAL A 30 -12.55 1.01 -4.12
CA VAL A 30 -11.76 0.35 -5.18
C VAL A 30 -11.11 1.40 -6.09
N THR A 31 -11.82 2.47 -6.44
CA THR A 31 -11.24 3.57 -7.24
C THR A 31 -10.08 4.22 -6.50
N GLY A 32 -10.26 4.57 -5.23
CA GLY A 32 -9.19 5.11 -4.39
C GLY A 32 -8.01 4.15 -4.26
N ALA A 33 -8.26 2.85 -4.08
CA ALA A 33 -7.22 1.82 -4.01
C ALA A 33 -6.41 1.68 -5.31
N LEU A 34 -7.01 1.85 -6.49
CA LEU A 34 -6.26 1.83 -7.74
C LEU A 34 -5.40 3.09 -7.93
N LEU A 35 -5.84 4.23 -7.38
CA LEU A 35 -5.23 5.53 -7.61
C LEU A 35 -4.30 6.01 -6.48
N HIS A 36 -4.33 5.39 -5.30
CA HIS A 36 -3.66 5.89 -4.09
C HIS A 36 -2.18 6.24 -4.32
N ASP A 37 -1.51 5.38 -5.09
CA ASP A 37 -0.08 5.41 -5.35
C ASP A 37 0.29 5.99 -6.73
N LEU A 38 -0.67 6.56 -7.46
CA LEU A 38 -0.47 7.02 -8.84
C LEU A 38 0.68 8.02 -8.98
N GLY A 39 0.93 8.84 -7.95
CA GLY A 39 2.02 9.82 -7.97
C GLY A 39 3.42 9.23 -8.08
N LYS A 40 3.61 7.94 -7.79
CA LYS A 40 4.89 7.23 -7.96
C LYS A 40 5.42 7.29 -9.40
N ILE A 41 4.52 7.39 -10.39
CA ILE A 41 4.92 7.48 -11.81
C ILE A 41 5.64 8.79 -12.16
N GLU A 42 5.46 9.84 -11.35
CA GLU A 42 6.13 11.13 -11.52
C GLU A 42 7.23 11.33 -10.47
N ALA A 43 7.06 10.76 -9.28
CA ALA A 43 8.02 10.88 -8.19
C ALA A 43 9.32 10.11 -8.46
N TYR A 44 9.25 9.01 -9.23
CA TYR A 44 10.40 8.16 -9.51
C TYR A 44 10.76 8.17 -11.00
N GLU A 45 12.04 8.03 -11.27
CA GLU A 45 12.61 7.89 -12.60
C GLU A 45 13.64 6.76 -12.63
N GLN A 46 13.91 6.25 -13.84
CA GLN A 46 15.01 5.30 -14.05
C GLN A 46 16.21 6.05 -14.61
N SER A 47 17.28 6.10 -13.84
CA SER A 47 18.56 6.69 -14.26
C SER A 47 19.67 5.64 -14.12
N GLY A 48 20.34 5.31 -15.22
CA GLY A 48 21.43 4.34 -15.22
C GLY A 48 21.04 2.91 -14.81
N GLY A 49 19.77 2.52 -14.96
CA GLY A 49 19.27 1.20 -14.55
C GLY A 49 18.93 1.07 -13.07
N ALA A 50 19.06 2.15 -12.29
CA ALA A 50 18.58 2.25 -10.91
C ALA A 50 17.29 3.09 -10.87
N ILE A 51 16.44 2.81 -9.88
CA ILE A 51 15.29 3.66 -9.54
C ILE A 51 15.82 4.78 -8.65
N ASP A 52 15.63 6.04 -9.06
CA ASP A 52 15.93 7.23 -8.26
C ASP A 52 14.68 8.14 -8.19
N LEU A 53 14.70 9.09 -7.27
CA LEU A 53 13.68 10.14 -7.20
C LEU A 53 13.96 11.20 -8.26
N SER A 54 12.92 11.56 -9.03
CA SER A 54 12.92 12.72 -9.91
C SER A 54 13.01 14.02 -9.11
N ASP A 55 13.28 15.15 -9.78
CA ASP A 55 13.20 16.46 -9.13
C ASP A 55 11.82 16.73 -8.52
N ALA A 56 10.75 16.31 -9.20
CA ALA A 56 9.39 16.41 -8.70
C ALA A 56 9.19 15.54 -7.44
N GLY A 57 9.72 14.31 -7.44
CA GLY A 57 9.69 13.42 -6.29
C GLY A 57 10.43 14.00 -5.08
N LYS A 58 11.62 14.59 -5.30
CA LYS A 58 12.43 15.21 -4.24
C LYS A 58 11.78 16.47 -3.66
N LEU A 59 11.13 17.29 -4.50
CA LEU A 59 10.56 18.58 -4.08
C LEU A 59 9.13 18.48 -3.55
N GLN A 60 8.33 17.56 -4.08
CA GLN A 60 6.88 17.51 -3.84
C GLN A 60 6.44 16.20 -3.18
N GLY A 61 7.10 15.09 -3.48
CA GLY A 61 6.71 13.76 -3.03
C GLY A 61 5.54 13.17 -3.83
N GLU A 62 5.35 11.86 -3.71
CA GLU A 62 4.37 11.10 -4.50
C GLU A 62 2.91 11.45 -4.17
N ILE A 63 2.56 11.67 -2.89
CA ILE A 63 1.16 11.91 -2.50
C ILE A 63 0.62 13.22 -3.10
N PRO A 64 1.31 14.37 -2.98
CA PRO A 64 0.83 15.61 -3.61
C PRO A 64 0.77 15.52 -5.14
N LEU A 65 1.74 14.83 -5.78
CA LEU A 65 1.74 14.59 -7.23
C LEU A 65 0.52 13.76 -7.67
N GLY A 66 0.24 12.66 -6.97
CA GLY A 66 -0.91 11.80 -7.23
C GLY A 66 -2.23 12.55 -7.04
N TYR A 67 -2.37 13.29 -5.93
CA TYR A 67 -3.54 14.13 -5.67
C TYR A 67 -3.74 15.16 -6.79
N PHE A 68 -2.67 15.88 -7.18
CA PHE A 68 -2.75 16.91 -8.21
C PHE A 68 -3.21 16.33 -9.55
N ARG A 69 -2.62 15.21 -9.98
CA ARG A 69 -2.98 14.54 -11.23
C ARG A 69 -4.45 14.14 -11.25
N VAL A 70 -4.91 13.46 -10.19
CA VAL A 70 -6.30 12.99 -10.11
C VAL A 70 -7.28 14.17 -10.00
N ARG A 71 -6.95 15.21 -9.22
CA ARG A 71 -7.77 16.43 -9.14
C ARG A 71 -7.96 17.08 -10.51
N ARG A 72 -6.87 17.24 -11.28
CA ARG A 72 -6.92 17.83 -12.62
C ARG A 72 -7.79 16.99 -13.56
N THR A 73 -7.66 15.66 -13.53
CA THR A 73 -8.51 14.77 -14.33
C THR A 73 -9.99 14.88 -13.95
N ILE A 74 -10.31 15.02 -12.66
CA ILE A 74 -11.69 15.23 -12.20
C ILE A 74 -12.25 16.57 -12.71
N GLU A 75 -11.45 17.64 -12.69
CA GLU A 75 -11.84 18.97 -13.17
C GLU A 75 -12.14 19.00 -14.68
N ASP A 76 -11.54 18.10 -15.45
CA ASP A 76 -11.78 17.96 -16.89
C ASP A 76 -13.07 17.19 -17.22
N ILE A 77 -13.75 16.60 -16.22
CA ILE A 77 -15.02 15.87 -16.38
C ILE A 77 -16.20 16.76 -15.98
N GLU A 78 -16.96 17.22 -16.97
CA GLU A 78 -18.13 18.06 -16.72
C GLU A 78 -19.17 17.36 -15.83
N GLY A 79 -19.58 18.04 -14.75
CA GLY A 79 -20.60 17.53 -13.84
C GLY A 79 -20.13 16.42 -12.89
N PHE A 80 -18.81 16.21 -12.71
CA PHE A 80 -18.32 15.21 -11.77
C PHE A 80 -18.83 15.46 -10.34
N PRO A 81 -19.39 14.45 -9.64
CA PRO A 81 -19.95 14.64 -8.30
C PRO A 81 -18.89 15.08 -7.27
N SER A 82 -19.17 16.18 -6.57
CA SER A 82 -18.19 16.81 -5.68
C SER A 82 -17.88 15.98 -4.43
N ASP A 83 -18.85 15.23 -3.93
CA ASP A 83 -18.72 14.28 -2.83
C ASP A 83 -17.84 13.08 -3.19
N VAL A 84 -18.05 12.49 -4.37
CA VAL A 84 -17.21 11.40 -4.91
C VAL A 84 -15.78 11.90 -5.11
N ALA A 85 -15.61 13.12 -5.66
CA ALA A 85 -14.30 13.73 -5.84
C ALA A 85 -13.57 13.90 -4.49
N GLN A 86 -14.26 14.43 -3.48
CA GLN A 86 -13.70 14.58 -2.14
C GLN A 86 -13.29 13.24 -1.53
N ALA A 87 -14.13 12.21 -1.66
CA ALA A 87 -13.85 10.90 -1.10
C ALA A 87 -12.62 10.24 -1.76
N VAL A 88 -12.54 10.21 -3.09
CA VAL A 88 -11.38 9.63 -3.81
C VAL A 88 -10.09 10.39 -3.51
N LEU A 89 -10.14 11.72 -3.53
CA LEU A 89 -8.96 12.54 -3.23
C LEU A 89 -8.53 12.40 -1.77
N HIS A 90 -9.47 12.21 -0.84
CA HIS A 90 -9.15 11.94 0.58
C HIS A 90 -8.45 10.60 0.75
N ILE A 91 -8.86 9.56 0.00
CA ILE A 91 -8.15 8.26 0.01
C ILE A 91 -6.68 8.48 -0.40
N ILE A 92 -6.44 9.18 -1.51
CA ILE A 92 -5.07 9.46 -1.99
C ILE A 92 -4.27 10.24 -0.94
N LEU A 93 -4.85 11.28 -0.34
CA LEU A 93 -4.13 12.11 0.65
C LEU A 93 -3.88 11.42 2.00
N SER A 94 -4.62 10.35 2.32
CA SER A 94 -4.60 9.73 3.65
C SER A 94 -4.09 8.30 3.70
N HIS A 95 -3.76 7.69 2.56
CA HIS A 95 -3.49 6.25 2.50
C HIS A 95 -2.25 5.79 3.30
N HIS A 96 -1.30 6.68 3.64
CA HIS A 96 -0.21 6.36 4.59
C HIS A 96 -0.69 6.27 6.06
N GLY A 97 -1.94 6.62 6.35
CA GLY A 97 -2.63 6.39 7.61
C GLY A 97 -2.33 7.40 8.71
N LYS A 98 -1.05 7.67 8.96
CA LYS A 98 -0.61 8.53 10.06
C LYS A 98 0.36 9.60 9.59
N LEU A 99 0.31 10.76 10.26
CA LEU A 99 1.23 11.88 10.01
C LEU A 99 2.69 11.47 10.23
N GLU A 100 2.96 10.65 11.26
CA GLU A 100 4.29 10.12 11.58
C GLU A 100 4.86 9.18 10.50
N HIS A 101 4.00 8.63 9.63
CA HIS A 101 4.39 7.82 8.48
C HIS A 101 4.43 8.63 7.17
N GLY A 102 4.40 9.96 7.26
CA GLY A 102 4.46 10.85 6.10
C GLY A 102 3.12 11.10 5.40
N SER A 103 1.99 10.68 6.00
CA SER A 103 0.66 11.01 5.47
C SER A 103 0.35 12.50 5.65
N PRO A 104 -0.11 13.23 4.62
CA PRO A 104 -0.57 14.62 4.76
C PRO A 104 -1.73 14.79 5.74
N VAL A 105 -2.68 13.84 5.72
CA VAL A 105 -3.84 13.79 6.61
C VAL A 105 -4.11 12.34 7.02
N VAL A 106 -4.95 12.12 8.04
CA VAL A 106 -5.35 10.78 8.48
C VAL A 106 -6.62 10.31 7.77
N PRO A 107 -6.86 8.98 7.64
CA PRO A 107 -8.11 8.47 7.11
C PRO A 107 -9.31 8.93 7.95
N CYS A 108 -10.33 9.48 7.29
CA CYS A 108 -11.52 10.05 7.93
C CYS A 108 -12.82 9.45 7.40
N THR A 109 -12.73 8.50 6.47
CA THR A 109 -13.88 7.78 5.89
C THR A 109 -13.65 6.28 6.03
N ARG A 110 -14.72 5.48 5.89
CA ARG A 110 -14.61 4.02 5.98
C ARG A 110 -13.81 3.48 4.79
N GLU A 111 -14.00 4.07 3.62
CA GLU A 111 -13.29 3.76 2.38
C GLU A 111 -11.79 4.02 2.54
N ALA A 112 -11.39 5.22 3.00
CA ALA A 112 -9.99 5.56 3.20
C ALA A 112 -9.32 4.71 4.28
N THR A 113 -10.05 4.41 5.36
CA THR A 113 -9.56 3.52 6.41
C THR A 113 -9.34 2.13 5.88
N LEU A 114 -10.28 1.58 5.09
CA LEU A 114 -10.14 0.28 4.47
C LEU A 114 -8.94 0.24 3.52
N VAL A 115 -8.83 1.22 2.61
CA VAL A 115 -7.69 1.29 1.66
C VAL A 115 -6.36 1.32 2.40
N HIS A 116 -6.20 2.20 3.39
CA HIS A 116 -4.99 2.27 4.21
C HIS A 116 -4.65 0.93 4.88
N MET A 117 -5.64 0.27 5.48
CA MET A 117 -5.40 -0.99 6.20
C MET A 117 -4.99 -2.12 5.25
N ILE A 118 -5.57 -2.19 4.05
CA ILE A 118 -5.20 -3.20 3.05
C ILE A 118 -3.83 -2.92 2.45
N ASP A 119 -3.52 -1.66 2.13
CA ASP A 119 -2.21 -1.25 1.64
C ASP A 119 -1.10 -1.57 2.67
N ASN A 120 -1.31 -1.18 3.93
CA ASN A 120 -0.37 -1.46 5.02
C ASN A 120 -0.22 -2.96 5.30
N LEU A 121 -1.30 -3.74 5.20
CA LEU A 121 -1.24 -5.20 5.31
C LEU A 121 -0.35 -5.80 4.21
N GLY A 122 -0.52 -5.35 2.96
CA GLY A 122 0.31 -5.77 1.83
C GLY A 122 1.80 -5.50 2.06
N GLY A 123 2.14 -4.29 2.52
CA GLY A 123 3.52 -3.94 2.87
C GLY A 123 4.09 -4.74 4.06
N THR A 124 3.24 -5.05 5.04
CA THR A 124 3.62 -5.89 6.20
C THR A 124 3.93 -7.31 5.75
N LEU A 125 3.04 -7.96 4.98
CA LEU A 125 3.25 -9.31 4.46
C LEU A 125 4.44 -9.38 3.49
N GLY A 126 4.64 -8.36 2.64
CA GLY A 126 5.83 -8.28 1.80
C GLY A 126 7.15 -8.17 2.60
N SER A 127 7.10 -7.68 3.85
CA SER A 127 8.24 -7.74 4.75
C SER A 127 8.53 -9.14 5.26
N PHE A 128 7.51 -9.97 5.50
CA PHE A 128 7.71 -11.40 5.78
C PHE A 128 8.36 -12.10 4.58
N ASP A 129 7.87 -11.90 3.36
CA ASP A 129 8.43 -12.53 2.15
C ASP A 129 9.92 -12.17 1.95
N ARG A 130 10.29 -10.91 2.24
CA ARG A 130 11.68 -10.44 2.17
C ARG A 130 12.55 -11.13 3.23
N LEU A 131 12.04 -11.21 4.46
CA LEU A 131 12.77 -11.79 5.58
C LEU A 131 12.96 -13.30 5.42
N GLU A 132 11.95 -14.02 4.93
CA GLU A 132 12.03 -15.46 4.66
C GLU A 132 13.14 -15.78 3.65
N LYS A 133 13.24 -15.01 2.56
CA LYS A 133 14.29 -15.17 1.54
C LYS A 133 15.71 -14.91 2.07
N GLY A 134 15.84 -14.14 3.14
CA GLY A 134 17.12 -13.84 3.78
C GLY A 134 17.45 -14.73 4.98
N LEU A 135 16.57 -15.66 5.33
CA LEU A 135 16.75 -16.55 6.46
C LEU A 135 17.83 -17.59 6.16
N ALA A 136 18.73 -17.83 7.12
CA ALA A 136 19.78 -18.83 6.96
C ALA A 136 19.19 -20.25 7.06
N ASP A 137 19.82 -21.20 6.37
CA ASP A 137 19.39 -22.61 6.40
C ASP A 137 19.33 -23.14 7.84
N GLY A 138 18.19 -23.72 8.21
CA GLY A 138 17.94 -24.28 9.54
C GLY A 138 17.48 -23.27 10.60
N GLU A 139 17.52 -21.97 10.32
CA GLU A 139 16.94 -20.96 11.20
C GLU A 139 15.42 -20.88 11.01
N CYS A 140 14.70 -20.57 12.09
CA CYS A 140 13.25 -20.37 12.07
C CYS A 140 12.84 -18.96 12.51
N TRP A 141 13.78 -18.19 13.05
CA TRP A 141 13.55 -16.83 13.53
C TRP A 141 14.47 -15.85 12.84
N THR A 142 13.94 -14.68 12.51
CA THR A 142 14.74 -13.58 12.00
C THR A 142 15.31 -12.75 13.14
N GLY A 143 16.33 -11.94 12.83
CA GLY A 143 16.64 -10.77 13.64
C GLY A 143 15.46 -9.77 13.67
N PHE A 144 15.60 -8.74 14.51
CA PHE A 144 14.59 -7.68 14.62
C PHE A 144 14.46 -6.90 13.31
N ASP A 145 13.23 -6.81 12.79
CA ASP A 145 12.87 -5.99 11.63
C ASP A 145 12.08 -4.75 12.09
N ARG A 146 12.48 -3.58 11.58
CA ARG A 146 11.87 -2.30 11.97
C ARG A 146 10.46 -2.13 11.44
N ALA A 147 10.16 -2.64 10.24
CA ALA A 147 8.83 -2.54 9.65
C ALA A 147 7.82 -3.41 10.41
N LEU A 148 8.25 -4.58 10.89
CA LEU A 148 7.43 -5.46 11.74
C LEU A 148 7.42 -5.04 13.22
N SER A 149 8.35 -4.17 13.65
CA SER A 149 8.61 -3.87 15.06
C SER A 149 8.84 -5.15 15.90
N GLY A 150 9.52 -6.13 15.31
CA GLY A 150 9.71 -7.45 15.92
C GLY A 150 10.47 -8.41 15.02
N SER A 151 10.56 -9.67 15.45
CA SER A 151 11.10 -10.76 14.65
C SER A 151 9.98 -11.54 13.96
N ALA A 152 10.25 -12.08 12.77
CA ALA A 152 9.37 -13.02 12.08
C ALA A 152 9.76 -14.46 12.40
N TYR A 153 8.76 -15.34 12.46
CA TYR A 153 8.93 -16.78 12.61
C TYR A 153 8.45 -17.50 11.35
N PHE A 154 9.24 -18.47 10.90
CA PHE A 154 8.93 -19.35 9.79
C PHE A 154 9.04 -20.80 10.28
N ALA A 155 7.93 -21.53 10.18
CA ALA A 155 7.89 -22.91 10.63
C ALA A 155 8.81 -23.77 9.74
N PRO A 156 9.59 -24.71 10.31
CA PRO A 156 10.40 -25.62 9.51
C PRO A 156 9.49 -26.47 8.61
N PRO A 157 9.95 -26.88 7.41
CA PRO A 157 9.19 -27.77 6.56
C PRO A 157 8.78 -29.03 7.32
N ALA A 158 7.55 -29.51 7.10
CA ALA A 158 6.91 -30.57 7.87
C ALA A 158 7.60 -31.98 7.82
N ALA A 159 8.85 -32.08 7.35
CA ALA A 159 9.61 -33.32 7.21
C ALA A 159 10.75 -33.52 8.24
N GLN A 160 11.00 -32.60 9.17
CA GLN A 160 12.06 -32.76 10.19
C GLN A 160 11.57 -33.02 11.62
N ALA A 161 10.26 -32.88 11.90
CA ALA A 161 9.71 -33.19 13.23
C ALA A 161 9.63 -34.70 13.56
N ALA A 162 9.88 -35.58 12.58
CA ALA A 162 9.78 -37.04 12.74
C ALA A 162 11.14 -37.76 12.93
N SER A 163 12.27 -37.05 12.86
CA SER A 163 13.62 -37.68 12.87
C SER A 163 14.36 -37.59 14.21
N GLU A 164 13.85 -36.87 15.21
CA GLU A 164 14.51 -36.75 16.53
C GLU A 164 13.85 -37.60 17.63
N ALA A 165 12.91 -38.46 17.27
CA ALA A 165 12.19 -39.34 18.20
C ALA A 165 12.42 -40.85 17.97
N ALA A 166 13.51 -41.24 17.28
CA ALA A 166 13.87 -42.64 17.04
C ALA A 166 15.16 -43.04 17.76
#